data_AF-A0A852S9M0-F1
#
_entry.id   AF-A0A852S9M0-F1
#
_cell.length_a   1.000
_cell.length_b   1.000
_cell.length_c   1.000
_cell.angle_alpha   90.00
_cell.angle_beta   90.00
_cell.angle_gamma   90.00
#
_symmetry.space_group_name_H-M   'P 1'
#
loop_
_entity.id
_entity.type
_entity.pdbx_description
1 polymer ?
#
loop_
_entity_poly.entity_id
_entity_poly.type
_entity_poly.pdbx_seq_one_letter_code
_entity_poly.pdbx_strand_id
1 'polypeptide(L)'
;MSPRAAGWVAVGAAVGGAVLGGWLLAMPPWSIPGALVLVGASILLSVGTVWLHRRSWDEPWPPDVTPSVQKRLRRARVMQVVGSALIAGMVGIAVFALVREDWGQLVYAVVLLVMGAGNVELNRRVMRQLRDSEERTRG
;
A
#
# COMPACT_ATOMS: atom_id res chain seq x y z
N MET A 1 -3.70 25.46 -6.25
CA MET A 1 -3.81 24.00 -6.43
C MET A 1 -3.98 23.35 -5.06
N SER A 2 -4.96 22.46 -4.87
CA SER A 2 -5.16 21.83 -3.54
C SER A 2 -4.02 20.84 -3.24
N PRO A 3 -3.62 20.66 -1.96
CA PRO A 3 -2.60 19.66 -1.58
C PRO A 3 -2.94 18.26 -2.08
N ARG A 4 -4.22 17.90 -2.07
CA ARG A 4 -4.71 16.63 -2.59
C ARG A 4 -4.48 16.46 -4.09
N ALA A 5 -4.72 17.52 -4.89
CA ALA A 5 -4.46 17.46 -6.33
C ALA A 5 -2.96 17.29 -6.60
N ALA A 6 -2.10 18.02 -5.87
CA ALA A 6 -0.65 17.85 -5.95
C ALA A 6 -0.20 16.44 -5.55
N GLY A 7 -0.80 15.90 -4.48
CA GLY A 7 -0.57 14.53 -4.03
C GLY A 7 -0.91 13.49 -5.09
N TRP A 8 -2.07 13.60 -5.74
CA TRP A 8 -2.45 12.68 -6.82
C TRP A 8 -1.51 12.73 -8.02
N VAL A 9 -1.09 13.93 -8.43
CA VAL A 9 -0.12 14.10 -9.51
C VAL A 9 1.22 13.49 -9.14
N ALA A 10 1.72 13.76 -7.93
CA ALA A 10 2.98 13.20 -7.44
C ALA A 10 2.94 11.67 -7.35
N VAL A 11 1.84 11.10 -6.84
CA VAL A 11 1.65 9.64 -6.81
C VAL A 11 1.59 9.05 -8.21
N GLY A 12 0.86 9.68 -9.14
CA GLY A 12 0.79 9.22 -10.53
C GLY A 12 2.16 9.25 -11.22
N ALA A 13 2.92 10.34 -11.05
CA ALA A 13 4.28 10.46 -11.57
C ALA A 13 5.23 9.43 -10.93
N ALA A 14 5.11 9.18 -9.63
CA ALA A 14 5.91 8.17 -8.94
C ALA A 14 5.61 6.76 -9.45
N VAL A 15 4.35 6.39 -9.66
CA VAL A 15 3.97 5.10 -10.24
C VAL A 15 4.52 4.96 -11.66
N GLY A 16 4.37 5.99 -12.50
CA GLY A 16 4.95 5.99 -13.84
C GLY A 16 6.47 5.83 -13.82
N GLY A 17 7.14 6.56 -12.92
CA GLY A 17 8.59 6.45 -12.70
C GLY A 17 9.01 5.05 -12.23
N ALA A 18 8.24 4.41 -11.34
CA ALA A 18 8.54 3.06 -10.88
C ALA A 18 8.41 2.02 -12.00
N VAL A 19 7.39 2.13 -12.86
CA VAL A 19 7.24 1.25 -14.04
C VAL A 19 8.41 1.43 -14.99
N LEU A 20 8.77 2.67 -15.31
CA LEU A 20 9.92 2.98 -16.17
C LEU A 20 11.24 2.49 -15.55
N GLY A 21 11.43 2.71 -14.24
CA GLY A 21 12.60 2.27 -13.50
C GLY A 21 12.75 0.75 -13.49
N GLY A 22 11.65 0.02 -13.26
CA GLY A 22 11.63 -1.45 -13.35
C GLY A 22 11.95 -1.96 -14.76
N TRP A 23 11.42 -1.29 -15.80
CA TRP A 23 11.74 -1.63 -17.19
C TRP A 23 13.21 -1.39 -17.53
N LEU A 24 13.78 -0.26 -17.11
CA LEU A 24 15.22 0.02 -17.28
C LEU A 24 16.09 -0.97 -16.52
N LEU A 25 15.66 -1.39 -15.32
CA LEU A 25 16.40 -2.33 -14.49
C LEU A 25 16.54 -3.71 -15.14
N ALA A 26 15.58 -4.11 -15.97
CA ALA A 26 15.62 -5.35 -16.73
C ALA A 26 16.66 -5.32 -17.88
N MET A 27 17.20 -4.15 -18.25
CA MET A 27 18.21 -4.01 -19.30
C MET A 27 19.61 -3.81 -18.68
N PRO A 28 20.59 -4.70 -18.93
CA PRO A 28 21.90 -4.66 -18.27
C PRO A 28 22.61 -3.29 -18.26
N PRO A 29 22.70 -2.54 -19.39
CA PRO A 29 23.39 -1.24 -19.41
C PRO A 29 22.63 -0.14 -18.65
N TRP A 30 21.33 -0.32 -18.42
CA TRP A 30 20.46 0.67 -17.77
C TRP A 30 20.09 0.30 -16.33
N SER A 31 20.67 -0.79 -15.79
CA SER A 31 20.38 -1.30 -14.46
C SER A 31 20.64 -0.27 -13.34
N ILE A 32 21.79 0.41 -13.37
CA ILE A 32 22.15 1.44 -12.39
C ILE A 32 21.23 2.68 -12.51
N PRO A 33 21.03 3.29 -13.70
CA PRO A 33 20.03 4.35 -13.87
C PRO A 33 18.62 3.94 -13.44
N GLY A 34 18.19 2.72 -13.77
CA GLY A 34 16.88 2.19 -13.40
C GLY A 34 16.70 2.12 -11.88
N ALA A 35 17.74 1.70 -11.14
CA ALA A 35 17.73 1.70 -9.69
C ALA A 35 17.59 3.12 -9.10
N LEU A 36 18.29 4.11 -9.66
CA LEU A 36 18.18 5.51 -9.23
C LEU A 36 16.77 6.08 -9.48
N VAL A 37 16.16 5.75 -10.62
CA VAL A 37 14.78 6.13 -10.92
C VAL A 37 13.81 5.52 -9.90
N LEU A 38 13.99 4.26 -9.53
CA LEU A 38 13.17 3.59 -8.51
C LEU A 38 13.29 4.26 -7.13
N VAL A 39 14.50 4.66 -6.73
CA VAL A 39 14.71 5.40 -5.47
C VAL A 39 13.99 6.75 -5.51
N GLY A 40 14.16 7.52 -6.60
CA GLY A 40 13.48 8.80 -6.79
C GLY A 40 11.96 8.66 -6.78
N ALA A 41 11.42 7.66 -7.49
CA ALA A 41 10.00 7.33 -7.49
C ALA A 41 9.49 6.99 -6.09
N SER A 42 10.25 6.25 -5.28
CA SER A 42 9.88 5.89 -3.91
C SER A 42 9.80 7.10 -2.97
N ILE A 43 10.76 8.03 -3.10
CA ILE A 43 10.75 9.30 -2.35
C ILE A 43 9.54 10.13 -2.77
N LEU A 44 9.32 10.29 -4.08
CA LEU A 44 8.19 11.06 -4.61
C LEU A 44 6.84 10.48 -4.19
N LEU A 45 6.71 9.15 -4.18
CA LEU A 45 5.52 8.47 -3.66
C LEU A 45 5.27 8.81 -2.19
N SER A 46 6.33 8.81 -1.38
CA SER A 46 6.25 9.13 0.05
C SER A 46 5.79 10.59 0.25
N VAL A 47 6.36 11.53 -0.50
CA VAL A 47 5.95 12.95 -0.46
C VAL A 47 4.51 13.13 -0.95
N GLY A 48 4.15 12.49 -2.07
CA GLY A 48 2.81 12.57 -2.65
C GLY A 48 1.73 12.02 -1.71
N THR A 49 2.01 10.91 -1.02
CA THR A 49 1.09 10.33 -0.03
C THR A 49 0.89 11.22 1.18
N VAL A 50 1.92 11.94 1.63
CA VAL A 50 1.79 12.98 2.67
C VAL A 50 0.88 14.10 2.19
N TRP A 51 1.09 14.62 0.97
CA TRP A 51 0.26 15.69 0.41
C TRP A 51 -1.21 15.30 0.22
N LEU A 52 -1.50 14.02 -0.05
CA LEU A 52 -2.88 13.50 -0.10
C LEU A 52 -3.61 13.60 1.24
N HIS A 53 -2.89 13.49 2.35
CA HIS A 53 -3.48 13.57 3.69
C HIS A 53 -3.58 15.00 4.22
N ARG A 54 -2.80 15.92 3.66
CA ARG A 54 -2.79 17.33 4.03
C ARG A 54 -4.09 18.03 3.62
N ARG A 55 -4.70 18.82 4.52
CA ARG A 55 -5.96 19.54 4.24
C ARG A 55 -5.69 20.90 3.59
N SER A 56 -4.69 21.61 4.08
CA SER A 56 -4.26 22.92 3.57
C SER A 56 -2.73 23.03 3.56
N TRP A 57 -2.19 23.92 2.72
CA TRP A 57 -0.74 24.18 2.68
C TRP A 57 -0.23 24.92 3.92
N ASP A 58 -1.14 25.48 4.73
CA ASP A 58 -0.83 26.22 5.95
C ASP A 58 -0.91 25.33 7.21
N GLU A 59 -1.29 24.07 7.06
CA GLU A 59 -1.37 23.12 8.18
C GLU A 59 0.04 22.84 8.75
N PRO A 60 0.24 22.98 10.08
CA PRO A 60 1.55 22.79 10.71
C PRO A 60 2.06 21.35 10.56
N TRP A 61 3.38 21.18 10.55
CA TRP A 61 4.01 19.88 10.44
C TRP A 61 4.28 19.27 11.83
N PRO A 62 3.91 17.99 12.08
CA PRO A 62 3.20 17.08 11.19
C PRO A 62 1.67 17.33 11.15
N PRO A 63 1.00 17.11 10.01
CA PRO A 63 -0.45 17.30 9.90
C PRO A 63 -1.20 16.35 10.84
N ASP A 64 -2.27 16.83 11.47
CA ASP A 64 -3.11 15.98 12.31
C ASP A 64 -3.90 14.99 11.45
N VAL A 65 -3.38 13.77 11.40
CA VAL A 65 -3.94 12.66 10.66
C VAL A 65 -4.84 11.77 11.51
N THR A 66 -5.16 12.13 12.77
CA THR A 66 -5.96 11.25 13.62
C THR A 66 -7.38 11.09 13.07
N PRO A 67 -7.76 9.89 12.55
CA PRO A 67 -9.10 9.69 12.05
C PRO A 67 -10.07 9.47 13.23
N SER A 68 -11.33 9.86 13.07
CA SER A 68 -12.38 9.47 14.02
C SER A 68 -12.52 7.94 14.07
N VAL A 69 -12.96 7.39 15.21
CA VAL A 69 -13.11 5.94 15.41
C VAL A 69 -13.98 5.31 14.31
N GLN A 70 -15.09 5.95 13.95
CA GLN A 70 -15.95 5.49 12.85
C GLN A 70 -15.23 5.45 11.50
N LYS A 71 -14.39 6.45 11.18
CA LYS A 71 -13.58 6.45 9.96
C LYS A 71 -12.51 5.36 9.99
N ARG A 72 -11.87 5.11 11.16
CA ARG A 72 -10.91 4.01 11.34
C ARG A 72 -11.58 2.66 11.09
N LEU A 73 -12.76 2.43 11.66
CA LEU A 73 -13.53 1.20 11.47
C LEU A 73 -13.94 1.00 10.01
N ARG A 74 -14.42 2.05 9.33
CA ARG A 74 -14.76 1.96 7.90
C ARG A 74 -13.52 1.62 7.06
N ARG A 75 -12.39 2.27 7.32
CA ARG A 75 -11.12 2.00 6.62
C ARG A 75 -10.65 0.56 6.88
N ALA A 76 -10.71 0.08 8.12
CA ALA A 76 -10.32 -1.28 8.48
C ALA A 76 -11.19 -2.33 7.74
N ARG A 77 -12.50 -2.11 7.64
CA ARG A 77 -13.39 -2.99 6.84
C ARG A 77 -13.02 -3.00 5.36
N VAL A 78 -12.80 -1.83 4.76
CA VAL A 78 -12.38 -1.73 3.34
C VAL A 78 -11.06 -2.45 3.12
N MET A 79 -10.06 -2.23 3.98
CA MET A 79 -8.76 -2.90 3.90
C MET A 79 -8.87 -4.41 4.08
N GLN A 80 -9.80 -4.89 4.91
CA GLN A 80 -10.06 -6.32 5.03
C GLN A 80 -10.67 -6.91 3.76
N VAL A 81 -11.62 -6.23 3.12
CA VAL A 81 -12.22 -6.68 1.85
C VAL A 81 -11.17 -6.70 0.75
N VAL A 82 -10.42 -5.61 0.60
CA VAL A 82 -9.33 -5.51 -0.40
C VAL A 82 -8.26 -6.57 -0.14
N GLY A 83 -7.83 -6.74 1.12
CA GLY A 83 -6.86 -7.76 1.50
C GLY A 83 -7.35 -9.18 1.20
N SER A 84 -8.63 -9.47 1.43
CA SER A 84 -9.22 -10.78 1.13
C SER A 84 -9.25 -11.05 -0.38
N ALA A 85 -9.60 -10.04 -1.18
CA ALA A 85 -9.60 -10.15 -2.65
C ALA A 85 -8.17 -10.36 -3.19
N LEU A 86 -7.18 -9.64 -2.64
CA LEU A 86 -5.78 -9.81 -3.01
C LEU A 86 -5.26 -11.21 -2.66
N ILE A 87 -5.59 -11.76 -1.49
CA ILE A 87 -5.23 -13.13 -1.12
C ILE A 87 -5.80 -14.13 -2.15
N ALA A 88 -7.08 -14.00 -2.52
CA ALA A 88 -7.67 -14.86 -3.53
C ALA A 88 -6.94 -14.77 -4.88
N GLY A 89 -6.58 -13.56 -5.32
CA GLY A 89 -5.77 -13.35 -6.52
C GLY A 89 -4.39 -14.01 -6.43
N MET A 90 -3.72 -13.92 -5.28
CA MET A 90 -2.41 -14.54 -5.05
C MET A 90 -2.46 -16.06 -5.05
N VAL A 91 -3.55 -16.66 -4.56
CA VAL A 91 -3.78 -18.11 -4.73
C VAL A 91 -3.85 -18.47 -6.21
N GLY A 92 -4.57 -17.68 -7.02
CA GLY A 92 -4.62 -17.86 -8.47
C GLY A 92 -3.23 -17.80 -9.12
N ILE A 93 -2.41 -16.83 -8.73
CA ILE A 93 -1.01 -16.71 -9.22
C ILE A 93 -0.17 -17.91 -8.80
N ALA A 94 -0.30 -18.39 -7.55
CA ALA A 94 0.43 -19.56 -7.08
C ALA A 94 0.05 -20.83 -7.87
N VAL A 95 -1.25 -21.04 -8.13
CA VAL A 95 -1.73 -22.15 -8.97
C VAL A 95 -1.20 -22.04 -10.38
N PHE A 96 -1.21 -20.84 -10.97
CA PHE A 96 -0.66 -20.60 -12.30
C PHE A 96 0.84 -20.87 -12.38
N ALA A 97 1.60 -20.44 -11.37
CA ALA A 97 3.05 -20.70 -11.28
C ALA A 97 3.36 -22.20 -11.18
N LEU A 98 2.56 -22.95 -10.40
CA LEU A 98 2.65 -24.42 -10.33
C LEU A 98 2.45 -25.08 -11.70
N VAL A 99 1.44 -24.64 -12.46
CA VAL A 99 1.16 -25.19 -13.81
C VAL A 99 2.30 -24.92 -14.78
N ARG A 100 3.05 -23.82 -14.60
CA ARG A 100 4.19 -23.46 -15.47
C ARG A 100 5.54 -23.93 -14.94
N GLU A 101 5.56 -24.65 -13.83
CA GLU A 101 6.78 -25.07 -13.13
C GLU A 101 7.72 -23.90 -12.79
N ASP A 102 7.18 -22.69 -12.60
CA ASP A 102 7.93 -21.50 -12.22
C ASP A 102 8.04 -21.42 -10.69
N TRP A 103 9.06 -22.06 -10.15
CA TRP A 103 9.35 -22.10 -8.72
C TRP A 103 9.64 -20.72 -8.12
N GLY A 104 10.22 -19.80 -8.90
CA GLY A 104 10.51 -18.44 -8.43
C GLY A 104 9.24 -17.65 -8.18
N GLN A 105 8.32 -17.69 -9.14
CA GLN A 105 7.01 -17.05 -9.00
C GLN A 105 6.15 -17.72 -7.91
N LEU A 106 6.27 -19.05 -7.74
CA LEU A 106 5.58 -19.76 -6.67
C LEU A 106 6.06 -19.33 -5.28
N VAL A 107 7.37 -19.30 -5.05
CA VAL A 107 7.94 -18.84 -3.77
C VAL A 107 7.51 -17.41 -3.46
N TYR A 108 7.57 -16.53 -4.46
CA TYR A 108 7.10 -15.15 -4.33
C TYR A 108 5.61 -15.07 -3.94
N ALA A 109 4.76 -15.83 -4.62
CA ALA A 109 3.32 -15.87 -4.32
C ALA A 109 3.03 -16.39 -2.91
N VAL A 110 3.76 -17.42 -2.45
CA VAL A 110 3.62 -17.97 -1.09
C VAL A 110 4.04 -16.94 -0.03
N VAL A 111 5.16 -16.24 -0.22
CA VAL A 111 5.60 -15.19 0.70
C VAL A 111 4.54 -14.08 0.80
N LEU A 112 4.00 -13.63 -0.33
CA LEU A 112 2.94 -12.63 -0.35
C LEU A 112 1.66 -13.13 0.33
N LEU A 113 1.29 -14.41 0.17
CA LEU A 113 0.14 -15.00 0.84
C LEU A 113 0.31 -14.99 2.36
N VAL A 114 1.48 -15.36 2.88
CA VAL A 114 1.78 -15.34 4.32
C VAL A 114 1.68 -13.90 4.87
N MET A 115 2.28 -12.93 4.18
CA MET A 115 2.17 -11.51 4.56
C MET A 115 0.72 -11.01 4.50
N GLY A 116 -0.03 -11.41 3.47
CA GLY A 116 -1.45 -11.09 3.32
C GLY A 116 -2.29 -11.64 4.47
N ALA A 117 -2.10 -12.92 4.82
CA ALA A 117 -2.79 -13.56 5.93
C ALA A 117 -2.47 -12.87 7.27
N GLY A 118 -1.20 -12.53 7.50
CA GLY A 118 -0.78 -11.76 8.67
C GLY A 118 -1.47 -10.40 8.77
N ASN A 119 -1.57 -9.67 7.66
CA ASN A 119 -2.27 -8.38 7.60
C ASN A 119 -3.78 -8.51 7.86
N VAL A 120 -4.43 -9.58 7.38
CA VAL A 120 -5.85 -9.83 7.66
C VAL A 120 -6.06 -10.09 9.15
N GLU A 121 -5.20 -10.91 9.77
CA GLU A 121 -5.30 -11.19 11.20
C GLU A 121 -5.03 -9.95 12.05
N LEU A 122 -4.03 -9.15 11.70
CA LEU A 122 -3.73 -7.89 12.40
C LEU A 122 -4.90 -6.90 12.27
N ASN A 123 -5.50 -6.76 11.09
CA ASN A 123 -6.71 -5.94 10.91
C ASN A 123 -7.90 -6.44 11.73
N ARG A 124 -8.08 -7.77 11.85
CA ARG A 124 -9.12 -8.34 12.72
C ARG A 124 -8.89 -7.95 14.18
N ARG A 125 -7.65 -8.01 14.67
CA ARG A 125 -7.30 -7.61 16.05
C ARG A 125 -7.55 -6.13 16.28
N VAL A 126 -7.14 -5.26 15.35
CA VAL A 126 -7.39 -3.81 15.42
C VAL A 126 -8.89 -3.52 15.47
N MET A 127 -9.70 -4.20 14.65
CA MET A 127 -11.15 -4.01 14.70
C MET A 127 -11.78 -4.44 16.03
N ARG A 128 -11.29 -5.53 16.65
CA ARG A 128 -11.75 -5.94 17.99
C ARG A 128 -11.40 -4.86 19.01
N GLN A 129 -10.14 -4.43 19.06
CA GLN A 129 -9.68 -3.38 19.99
C GLN A 129 -10.48 -2.08 19.84
N LEU A 130 -10.78 -1.65 18.61
CA LEU A 130 -11.56 -0.45 18.36
C LEU A 130 -13.01 -0.58 18.84
N ARG A 131 -13.63 -1.76 18.73
CA ARG A 131 -14.98 -2.02 19.25
C ARG A 131 -15.01 -2.00 20.77
N ASP A 132 -14.08 -2.71 21.40
CA ASP A 132 -13.97 -2.78 22.86
C ASP A 132 -13.74 -1.39 23.48
N SER A 133 -12.97 -0.53 22.80
CA SER A 133 -12.72 0.85 23.21
C SER A 133 -14.00 1.70 23.18
N GLU A 134 -14.84 1.51 22.17
CA GLU A 134 -16.11 2.23 21.99
C GLU A 134 -17.15 1.81 23.04
N GLU A 135 -17.20 0.52 23.38
CA GLU A 135 -18.07 0.01 24.45
C GLU A 135 -17.70 0.60 25.82
N ARG A 136 -16.40 0.70 26.13
CA ARG A 136 -15.91 1.32 27.38
C ARG A 136 -16.17 2.81 27.50
N THR A 137 -16.32 3.53 26.39
CA THR A 137 -16.61 4.98 26.44
C THR A 137 -18.10 5.28 26.55
N ARG A 138 -18.98 4.28 26.36
CA ARG A 138 -20.43 4.42 26.42
C ARG A 138 -21.05 3.93 27.74
N GLY A 139 -20.36 3.04 28.47
CA GLY A 139 -20.75 2.58 29.80
C GLY A 139 -20.15 3.44 30.89
#